data_AF-A0A6G1I4J0-F1
#
_entry.id   AF-A0A6G1I4J0-F1
#
_cell.length_a   1.000
_cell.length_b   1.000
_cell.length_c   1.000
_cell.angle_alpha   90.00
_cell.angle_beta   90.00
_cell.angle_gamma   90.00
#
_symmetry.space_group_name_H-M   'P 1'
#
loop_
_entity.id
_entity.type
_entity.pdbx_description
1 polymer ?
#
loop_
_entity_poly.entity_id
_entity_poly.type
_entity_poly.pdbx_seq_one_letter_code
_entity_poly.pdbx_strand_id
1 'polypeptide(L)'
;MPLRPFPVALRTGIDICSVARLQRVLCPTDTLTWREGLNARFVDKLLTPLERQAFWARVERLASLRQVAGYLAARWAAKEAIIKASTRKLGPLDIIVGMEGRRPFGVILDENMGEQEEGMAGDGDGLAAHDLSGLNGQVVQLSLSHEEEYAIAVCLVPDEPSCAPLSLSSLSSPAD
;
A
#
# COMPACT_ATOMS: atom_id res chain seq x y z
N MET A 1 39.03 5.25 11.69
CA MET A 1 37.98 4.37 12.24
C MET A 1 37.09 3.91 11.09
N PRO A 2 36.67 2.64 11.02
CA PRO A 2 35.71 2.22 10.00
C PRO A 2 34.36 2.92 10.21
N LEU A 3 33.61 3.07 9.13
CA LEU A 3 32.23 3.57 9.20
C LEU A 3 31.39 2.61 10.05
N ARG A 4 30.54 3.17 10.91
CA ARG A 4 29.61 2.41 11.75
C ARG A 4 28.24 2.37 11.08
N PRO A 5 27.52 1.24 11.08
CA PRO A 5 26.18 1.17 10.56
C PRO A 5 25.22 2.02 11.38
N PHE A 6 24.08 2.35 10.79
CA PHE A 6 22.99 3.03 11.49
C PHE A 6 22.50 2.14 12.66
N PRO A 7 22.30 2.71 13.87
CA PRO A 7 22.18 1.93 15.10
C PRO A 7 20.86 1.18 15.27
N VAL A 8 19.82 1.50 14.48
CA VAL A 8 18.50 0.87 14.58
C VAL A 8 18.10 0.36 13.20
N ALA A 9 17.78 -0.92 13.07
CA ALA A 9 17.42 -1.54 11.80
C ALA A 9 15.95 -1.21 11.43
N LEU A 10 15.68 0.09 11.22
CA LEU A 10 14.39 0.63 10.80
C LEU A 10 14.60 1.45 9.54
N ARG A 11 13.76 1.21 8.53
CA ARG A 11 13.75 1.96 7.28
C ARG A 11 12.49 2.80 7.20
N THR A 12 12.64 3.99 6.64
CA THR A 12 11.53 4.90 6.40
C THR A 12 11.25 4.96 4.91
N GLY A 13 9.97 5.02 4.57
CA GLY A 13 9.53 5.27 3.20
C GLY A 13 8.47 6.35 3.18
N ILE A 14 8.50 7.16 2.12
CA ILE A 14 7.57 8.26 1.88
C ILE A 14 7.11 8.22 0.44
N ASP A 15 5.82 8.49 0.23
CA ASP A 15 5.27 8.69 -1.11
C ASP A 15 4.13 9.71 -1.09
N ILE A 16 3.96 10.40 -2.22
CA ILE A 16 2.88 11.34 -2.46
C ILE A 16 2.24 11.02 -3.81
N CYS A 17 0.92 10.94 -3.83
CA CYS A 17 0.13 10.59 -5.01
C CYS A 17 -0.87 11.70 -5.33
N SER A 18 -0.91 12.12 -6.60
CA SER A 18 -1.85 13.12 -7.10
C SER A 18 -3.22 12.49 -7.36
N VAL A 19 -4.26 13.02 -6.71
CA VAL A 19 -5.65 12.60 -6.90
C VAL A 19 -6.09 12.85 -8.34
N ALA A 20 -5.77 14.02 -8.89
CA ALA A 20 -6.10 14.38 -10.28
C ALA A 20 -5.45 13.44 -11.30
N ARG A 21 -4.20 13.02 -11.07
CA ARG A 21 -3.55 12.00 -11.91
C ARG A 21 -4.30 10.68 -11.83
N LEU A 22 -4.70 10.26 -10.63
CA LEU A 22 -5.42 9.01 -10.45
C LEU A 22 -6.80 9.02 -11.11
N GLN A 23 -7.52 10.15 -11.07
CA GLN A 23 -8.79 10.31 -11.78
C GLN A 23 -8.64 10.00 -13.29
N ARG A 24 -7.57 10.50 -13.94
CA ARG A 24 -7.30 10.22 -15.36
C ARG A 24 -6.92 8.76 -15.63
N VAL A 25 -6.26 8.09 -14.68
CA VAL A 25 -5.92 6.67 -14.79
C VAL A 25 -7.17 5.78 -14.61
N LEU A 26 -8.04 6.18 -13.68
CA LEU A 26 -9.28 5.47 -13.34
C LEU A 26 -10.34 5.63 -14.42
N CYS A 27 -10.51 6.83 -14.95
CA CYS A 27 -11.45 7.13 -16.03
C CYS A 27 -10.70 7.86 -17.16
N PRO A 28 -10.04 7.12 -18.06
CA PRO A 28 -9.27 7.73 -19.16
C PRO A 28 -10.15 8.30 -20.29
N THR A 29 -11.45 8.01 -20.28
CA THR A 29 -12.40 8.46 -21.32
C THR A 29 -13.53 9.27 -20.69
N ASP A 30 -13.81 10.46 -21.24
CA ASP A 30 -14.81 11.40 -20.71
C ASP A 30 -16.27 11.04 -21.08
N THR A 31 -16.50 9.99 -21.87
CA THR A 31 -17.82 9.65 -22.42
C THR A 31 -18.69 8.78 -21.52
N LEU A 32 -18.15 8.27 -20.42
CA LEU A 32 -18.86 7.38 -19.49
C LEU A 32 -19.07 8.06 -18.15
N THR A 33 -20.10 7.64 -17.41
CA THR A 33 -20.17 7.99 -16.00
C THR A 33 -18.95 7.40 -15.27
N TRP A 34 -18.52 8.00 -14.18
CA TRP A 34 -17.34 7.51 -13.46
C TRP A 34 -17.49 6.08 -12.93
N ARG A 35 -18.73 5.63 -12.69
CA ARG A 35 -19.03 4.25 -12.27
C ARG A 35 -18.80 3.27 -13.41
N GLU A 36 -19.29 3.60 -14.61
CA GLU A 36 -19.15 2.76 -15.81
C GLU A 36 -17.73 2.81 -16.40
N GLY A 37 -17.08 3.97 -16.28
CA GLY A 37 -15.74 4.21 -16.80
C GLY A 37 -14.62 3.81 -15.85
N LEU A 38 -14.90 3.20 -14.69
CA LEU A 38 -13.87 2.84 -13.72
C LEU A 38 -13.00 1.71 -14.26
N ASN A 39 -11.69 1.96 -14.34
CA ASN A 39 -10.71 1.00 -14.80
C ASN A 39 -10.47 -0.10 -13.74
N ALA A 40 -11.30 -1.15 -13.77
CA ALA A 40 -11.20 -2.28 -12.85
C ALA A 40 -9.80 -2.93 -12.83
N ARG A 41 -9.13 -3.01 -14.00
CA ARG A 41 -7.76 -3.56 -14.08
C ARG A 41 -6.75 -2.77 -13.25
N PHE A 42 -6.95 -1.47 -13.08
CA PHE A 42 -6.09 -0.67 -12.20
C PHE A 42 -6.35 -1.02 -10.73
N VAL A 43 -7.62 -1.15 -10.35
CA VAL A 43 -8.04 -1.57 -9.01
C VAL A 43 -7.46 -2.95 -8.67
N ASP A 44 -7.54 -3.91 -9.60
CA ASP A 44 -7.04 -5.28 -9.41
C ASP A 44 -5.53 -5.37 -9.26
N LYS A 45 -4.79 -4.45 -9.88
CA LYS A 45 -3.33 -4.37 -9.74
C LYS A 45 -2.88 -3.68 -8.46
N LEU A 46 -3.75 -2.86 -7.87
CA LEU A 46 -3.43 -2.06 -6.69
C LEU A 46 -3.91 -2.71 -5.40
N LEU A 47 -5.12 -3.26 -5.38
CA LEU A 47 -5.79 -3.77 -4.19
C LEU A 47 -5.76 -5.30 -4.16
N THR A 48 -5.40 -5.83 -2.99
CA THR A 48 -5.54 -7.28 -2.69
C THR A 48 -7.00 -7.71 -2.78
N PRO A 49 -7.31 -9.02 -2.95
CA PRO A 49 -8.70 -9.50 -2.97
C PRO A 49 -9.54 -8.98 -1.79
N LEU A 50 -8.95 -9.00 -0.59
CA LEU A 50 -9.61 -8.52 0.62
C LEU A 50 -9.86 -7.00 0.58
N GLU A 51 -8.88 -6.20 0.13
CA GLU A 51 -9.07 -4.76 -0.04
C GLU A 51 -10.09 -4.42 -1.14
N ARG A 52 -10.16 -5.22 -2.21
CA ARG A 52 -11.16 -5.04 -3.28
C ARG A 52 -12.57 -5.24 -2.75
N GLN A 53 -12.81 -6.28 -1.97
CA GLN A 53 -14.11 -6.55 -1.40
C GLN A 53 -14.58 -5.36 -0.54
N ALA A 54 -13.72 -4.89 0.37
CA ALA A 54 -14.00 -3.71 1.19
C ALA A 54 -14.17 -2.43 0.35
N PHE A 55 -13.33 -2.26 -0.69
CA PHE A 55 -13.42 -1.12 -1.61
C PHE A 55 -14.76 -1.08 -2.35
N TRP A 56 -15.19 -2.18 -2.95
CA TRP A 56 -16.44 -2.21 -3.71
C TRP A 56 -17.67 -2.01 -2.81
N ALA A 57 -17.67 -2.58 -1.61
CA ALA A 57 -18.70 -2.30 -0.60
C ALA A 57 -18.75 -0.81 -0.21
N ARG A 58 -17.60 -0.13 -0.24
CA ARG A 58 -17.52 1.32 0.01
C ARG A 58 -17.91 2.17 -1.21
N VAL A 59 -17.59 1.75 -2.43
CA VAL A 59 -17.84 2.52 -3.66
C VAL A 59 -19.30 2.90 -3.80
N GLU A 60 -20.23 2.03 -3.39
CA GLU A 60 -21.66 2.33 -3.42
C GLU A 60 -22.05 3.56 -2.59
N ARG A 61 -21.31 3.83 -1.51
CA ARG A 61 -21.52 4.97 -0.60
C ARG A 61 -20.77 6.23 -1.04
N LEU A 62 -19.86 6.15 -2.02
CA LEU A 62 -19.10 7.29 -2.52
C LEU A 62 -19.89 8.05 -3.60
N ALA A 63 -19.92 9.38 -3.49
CA ALA A 63 -20.74 10.24 -4.32
C ALA A 63 -20.02 10.72 -5.60
N SER A 64 -18.69 10.63 -5.66
CA SER A 64 -17.91 11.19 -6.78
C SER A 64 -16.64 10.40 -7.11
N LEU A 65 -16.21 10.51 -8.38
CA LEU A 65 -14.91 10.01 -8.84
C LEU A 65 -13.74 10.56 -8.01
N ARG A 66 -13.84 11.81 -7.54
CA ARG A 66 -12.80 12.43 -6.71
C ARG A 66 -12.62 11.67 -5.40
N GLN A 67 -13.71 11.27 -4.74
CA GLN A 67 -13.63 10.50 -3.49
C GLN A 67 -13.06 9.10 -3.72
N VAL A 68 -13.43 8.44 -4.82
CA VAL A 68 -12.87 7.15 -5.23
C VAL A 68 -11.37 7.28 -5.52
N ALA A 69 -10.98 8.31 -6.28
CA ALA A 69 -9.60 8.60 -6.58
C ALA A 69 -8.79 8.97 -5.33
N GLY A 70 -9.35 9.75 -4.41
CA GLY A 70 -8.72 10.08 -3.13
C GLY A 70 -8.50 8.83 -2.27
N TYR A 71 -9.50 7.95 -2.20
CA TYR A 71 -9.38 6.65 -1.54
C TYR A 71 -8.21 5.84 -2.12
N LEU A 72 -8.18 5.65 -3.43
CA LEU A 72 -7.17 4.84 -4.09
C LEU A 72 -5.78 5.53 -4.08
N ALA A 73 -5.72 6.86 -4.12
CA ALA A 73 -4.48 7.62 -4.03
C ALA A 73 -3.81 7.42 -2.68
N ALA A 74 -4.59 7.38 -1.59
CA ALA A 74 -4.08 7.09 -0.26
C ALA A 74 -3.47 5.67 -0.17
N ARG A 75 -4.08 4.68 -0.81
CA ARG A 75 -3.55 3.29 -0.82
C ARG A 75 -2.33 3.18 -1.72
N TRP A 76 -2.33 3.86 -2.85
CA TRP A 76 -1.15 3.96 -3.71
C TRP A 76 0.04 4.53 -2.92
N ALA A 77 -0.14 5.71 -2.31
CA ALA A 77 0.92 6.34 -1.52
C ALA A 77 1.37 5.43 -0.36
N ALA A 78 0.45 4.80 0.35
CA ALA A 78 0.76 3.86 1.42
C ALA A 78 1.66 2.71 0.96
N LYS A 79 1.25 2.03 -0.12
CA LYS A 79 1.96 0.87 -0.65
C LYS A 79 3.31 1.25 -1.22
N GLU A 80 3.40 2.34 -1.96
CA GLU A 80 4.68 2.86 -2.48
C GLU A 80 5.64 3.26 -1.34
N ALA A 81 5.13 3.90 -0.28
CA ALA A 81 5.95 4.20 0.90
C ALA A 81 6.52 2.91 1.51
N ILE A 82 5.70 1.86 1.68
CA ILE A 82 6.13 0.57 2.22
C ILE A 82 7.13 -0.13 1.29
N ILE A 83 6.89 -0.14 -0.03
CA ILE A 83 7.80 -0.72 -1.03
C ILE A 83 9.16 -0.05 -0.97
N LYS A 84 9.22 1.28 -0.85
CA LYS A 84 10.48 2.04 -0.75
C LYS A 84 11.23 1.77 0.55
N ALA A 85 10.49 1.58 1.65
CA ALA A 85 11.08 1.29 2.95
C ALA A 85 11.59 -0.16 3.03
N SER A 86 10.94 -1.11 2.37
CA SER A 86 11.25 -2.53 2.48
C SER A 86 12.57 -2.91 1.80
N THR A 87 13.23 -3.92 2.37
CA THR A 87 14.37 -4.65 1.75
C THR A 87 13.89 -5.73 0.78
N ARG A 88 12.68 -6.26 0.98
CA ARG A 88 12.07 -7.29 0.14
C ARG A 88 11.65 -6.68 -1.20
N LYS A 89 11.72 -7.48 -2.27
CA LYS A 89 11.16 -7.09 -3.57
C LYS A 89 9.64 -7.29 -3.53
N LEU A 90 8.92 -6.24 -3.17
CA LEU A 90 7.46 -6.24 -3.02
C LEU A 90 6.77 -5.62 -4.24
N GLY A 91 5.57 -6.10 -4.54
CA GLY A 91 4.57 -5.42 -5.36
C GLY A 91 3.37 -4.94 -4.52
N PRO A 92 2.44 -4.17 -5.11
CA PRO A 92 1.29 -3.65 -4.38
C PRO A 92 0.38 -4.72 -3.75
N LEU A 93 0.31 -5.91 -4.37
CA LEU A 93 -0.54 -7.01 -3.88
C LEU A 93 0.10 -7.80 -2.74
N ASP A 94 1.37 -7.57 -2.41
CA ASP A 94 2.02 -8.16 -1.25
C ASP A 94 1.77 -7.33 0.03
N ILE A 95 0.96 -6.26 -0.07
CA ILE A 95 0.75 -5.29 1.00
C ILE A 95 -0.75 -5.05 1.16
N ILE A 96 -1.23 -5.07 2.41
CA ILE A 96 -2.58 -4.64 2.80
C ILE A 96 -2.49 -3.37 3.63
N VAL A 97 -3.39 -2.43 3.37
CA VAL A 97 -3.56 -1.24 4.21
C VAL A 97 -4.82 -1.39 5.07
N GLY A 98 -4.62 -1.56 6.38
CA GLY A 98 -5.68 -1.73 7.37
C GLY A 98 -5.87 -0.51 8.27
N MET A 99 -6.95 -0.54 9.06
CA MET A 99 -7.29 0.49 10.04
C MET A 99 -7.50 -0.14 11.43
N GLU A 100 -6.83 0.41 12.44
CA GLU A 100 -7.11 0.14 13.85
C GLU A 100 -7.81 1.36 14.45
N GLY A 101 -9.15 1.32 14.47
CA GLY A 101 -9.97 2.50 14.75
C GLY A 101 -9.74 3.60 13.71
N ARG A 102 -9.01 4.66 14.07
CA ARG A 102 -8.65 5.77 13.15
C ARG A 102 -7.17 5.76 12.74
N ARG A 103 -6.42 4.73 13.14
CA ARG A 103 -4.97 4.64 12.89
C ARG A 103 -4.71 3.71 11.71
N PRO A 104 -4.15 4.21 10.60
CA PRO A 104 -3.77 3.33 9.51
C PRO A 104 -2.54 2.51 9.90
N PHE A 105 -2.45 1.29 9.38
CA PHE A 105 -1.26 0.45 9.45
C PHE A 105 -1.11 -0.33 8.14
N GLY A 106 0.10 -0.82 7.88
CA GLY A 106 0.35 -1.72 6.76
C GLY A 106 0.62 -3.14 7.24
N VAL A 107 0.32 -4.12 6.41
CA VAL A 107 0.77 -5.51 6.57
C VAL A 107 1.50 -5.91 5.30
N ILE A 108 2.77 -6.29 5.42
CA ILE A 108 3.53 -6.95 4.34
C ILE A 108 3.25 -8.44 4.47
N LEU A 109 2.61 -9.03 3.48
CA LEU A 109 2.25 -10.44 3.49
C LEU A 109 3.47 -11.32 3.25
N ASP A 110 3.53 -12.47 3.91
CA ASP A 110 4.59 -13.47 3.65
C ASP A 110 4.36 -14.16 2.31
N GLU A 111 3.11 -14.48 2.01
CA GLU A 111 2.66 -15.05 0.74
C GLU A 111 1.51 -14.21 0.17
N ASN A 112 1.46 -14.12 -1.16
CA ASN A 112 0.42 -13.34 -1.82
C ASN A 112 -0.94 -14.05 -1.67
N MET A 113 -1.98 -13.29 -1.34
CA MET A 113 -3.33 -13.83 -1.26
C MET A 113 -3.77 -14.30 -2.65
N GLY A 114 -4.02 -15.59 -2.78
CA GLY A 114 -4.69 -16.13 -3.96
C GLY A 114 -6.12 -15.57 -4.09
N GLU A 115 -6.77 -15.80 -5.23
CA GLU A 115 -8.14 -15.32 -5.50
C GLU A 115 -9.23 -15.94 -4.59
N GLN A 116 -8.89 -16.85 -3.67
CA GLN A 116 -9.84 -17.67 -2.91
C GLN A 116 -10.23 -17.14 -1.53
N GLU A 117 -9.61 -16.07 -1.01
CA GLU A 117 -9.92 -15.50 0.32
C GLU A 117 -11.04 -14.45 0.29
N GLU A 118 -12.02 -14.62 -0.59
CA GLU A 118 -13.22 -13.78 -0.69
C GLU A 118 -14.27 -14.30 0.31
N GLY A 119 -14.28 -13.76 1.54
CA GLY A 119 -15.24 -14.22 2.56
C GLY A 119 -15.28 -13.48 3.89
N MET A 120 -14.34 -12.56 4.16
CA MET A 120 -14.23 -11.88 5.46
C MET A 120 -14.53 -10.37 5.37
N ALA A 121 -15.56 -9.97 4.63
CA ALA A 121 -15.98 -8.56 4.66
C ALA A 121 -16.89 -8.27 5.85
N GLY A 122 -16.34 -7.56 6.84
CA GLY A 122 -17.14 -6.76 7.75
C GLY A 122 -17.84 -5.61 7.01
N ASP A 123 -19.01 -5.17 7.49
CA ASP A 123 -19.82 -4.06 6.96
C ASP A 123 -19.17 -2.66 7.17
N GLY A 124 -17.84 -2.61 7.36
CA GLY A 124 -17.08 -1.46 7.83
C GLY A 124 -16.43 -0.60 6.75
N ASP A 125 -16.04 0.62 7.15
CA ASP A 125 -15.26 1.57 6.35
C ASP A 125 -13.78 1.15 6.24
N GLY A 126 -13.52 0.03 5.56
CA GLY A 126 -12.19 -0.55 5.37
C GLY A 126 -11.94 -1.80 6.20
N LEU A 127 -10.73 -2.35 6.04
CA LEU A 127 -10.30 -3.58 6.74
C LEU A 127 -9.85 -3.23 8.15
N ALA A 128 -10.56 -3.74 9.15
CA ALA A 128 -10.21 -3.55 10.53
C ALA A 128 -9.11 -4.53 10.97
N ALA A 129 -8.38 -4.20 12.03
CA ALA A 129 -7.33 -5.07 12.57
C ALA A 129 -7.80 -6.51 12.87
N HIS A 130 -9.06 -6.70 13.27
CA HIS A 130 -9.61 -8.03 13.53
C HIS A 130 -9.78 -8.87 12.25
N ASP A 131 -10.12 -8.24 11.12
CA ASP A 131 -10.27 -8.91 9.82
C ASP A 131 -8.91 -9.46 9.30
N LEU A 132 -7.80 -8.88 9.76
CA LEU A 132 -6.45 -9.24 9.33
C LEU A 132 -5.72 -10.18 10.30
N SER A 133 -6.35 -10.53 11.42
CA SER A 133 -5.71 -11.31 12.50
C SER A 133 -5.30 -12.74 12.11
N GLY A 134 -5.91 -13.30 11.05
CA GLY A 134 -5.58 -14.63 10.52
C GLY A 134 -4.47 -14.65 9.47
N LEU A 135 -3.94 -13.50 9.07
CA LEU A 135 -2.94 -13.40 8.00
C LEU A 135 -1.51 -13.53 8.54
N ASN A 136 -0.65 -14.20 7.77
CA ASN A 136 0.78 -14.27 8.06
C ASN A 136 1.52 -13.13 7.35
N GLY A 137 2.26 -12.34 8.10
CA GLY A 137 3.01 -11.22 7.58
C GLY A 137 3.58 -10.31 8.65
N GLN A 138 4.17 -9.22 8.20
CA GLN A 138 4.80 -8.22 9.03
C GLN A 138 3.98 -6.94 9.10
N VAL A 139 3.56 -6.55 10.31
CA VAL A 139 2.89 -5.27 10.55
C VAL A 139 3.91 -4.13 10.49
N VAL A 140 3.57 -3.07 9.77
CA VAL A 140 4.39 -1.86 9.62
C VAL A 140 3.61 -0.62 10.06
N GLN A 141 4.32 0.30 10.70
CA GLN A 141 3.69 1.54 11.14
C GLN A 141 3.49 2.46 9.94
N LEU A 142 2.29 3.04 9.84
CA LEU A 142 1.89 3.86 8.71
C LEU A 142 1.21 5.12 9.21
N SER A 143 1.52 6.23 8.57
CA SER A 143 0.78 7.49 8.71
C SER A 143 0.30 7.91 7.34
N LEU A 144 -1.00 8.15 7.21
CA LEU A 144 -1.64 8.60 5.99
C LEU A 144 -2.30 9.95 6.22
N SER A 145 -2.11 10.85 5.27
CA SER A 145 -2.88 12.08 5.17
C SER A 145 -3.37 12.24 3.75
N HIS A 146 -4.56 12.80 3.58
CA HIS A 146 -5.08 13.14 2.27
C HIS A 146 -5.75 14.51 2.32
N GLU A 147 -5.41 15.35 1.36
CA GLU A 147 -6.03 16.63 1.10
C GLU A 147 -6.81 16.56 -0.23
N GLU A 148 -7.38 17.67 -0.70
CA GLU A 148 -8.20 17.70 -1.90
C GLU A 148 -7.48 17.25 -3.19
N GLU A 149 -6.16 17.46 -3.26
CA GLU A 149 -5.36 17.25 -4.48
C GLU A 149 -4.34 16.12 -4.38
N TYR A 150 -3.90 15.79 -3.16
CA TYR A 150 -2.83 14.84 -2.92
C TYR A 150 -3.12 13.94 -1.73
N ALA A 151 -2.66 12.69 -1.81
CA ALA A 151 -2.54 11.80 -0.68
C ALA A 151 -1.06 11.52 -0.41
N ILE A 152 -0.66 11.54 0.85
CA ILE A 152 0.71 11.32 1.29
C ILE A 152 0.75 10.22 2.35
N ALA A 153 1.79 9.40 2.27
CA ALA A 153 2.05 8.34 3.23
C ALA A 153 3.49 8.36 3.70
N VAL A 154 3.68 8.08 4.98
CA VAL A 154 4.98 7.80 5.58
C VAL A 154 4.87 6.49 6.35
N CYS A 155 5.86 5.63 6.25
CA CYS A 155 5.90 4.38 6.99
C CYS A 155 7.26 4.12 7.65
N LEU A 156 7.23 3.28 8.68
CA LEU A 156 8.40 2.68 9.30
C LEU A 156 8.31 1.16 9.14
N VAL A 157 9.32 0.58 8.51
CA VAL A 157 9.43 -0.85 8.26
C VAL A 157 10.66 -1.38 9.01
N PRO A 158 10.53 -2.44 9.82
CA PRO A 158 11.69 -3.10 10.40
C PRO A 158 12.53 -3.76 9.33
N ASP A 159 13.84 -3.55 9.36
CA ASP A 159 14.74 -4.43 8.65
C ASP A 159 14.64 -5.81 9.29
N GLU A 160 14.21 -6.80 8.51
CA GLU A 160 14.43 -8.19 8.92
C GLU A 160 15.93 -8.38 9.15
N PRO A 161 16.37 -8.93 10.30
CA PRO A 161 17.78 -9.08 10.58
C PRO A 161 18.38 -10.01 9.52
N SER A 162 19.11 -9.43 8.56
CA SER A 162 20.03 -10.25 7.78
C SER A 162 21.04 -10.80 8.78
N CYS A 163 21.04 -12.11 9.01
CA CYS A 163 22.08 -12.79 9.78
C CYS A 163 23.46 -12.75 9.08
N ALA A 164 23.67 -11.81 8.15
CA ALA A 164 24.89 -11.60 7.40
C ALA A 164 25.47 -10.22 7.76
N PRO A 165 26.73 -10.14 8.20
CA PRO A 165 27.40 -8.86 8.37
C PRO A 165 27.45 -8.11 7.03
N LEU A 166 27.28 -6.79 7.07
CA LEU A 166 27.44 -5.91 5.90
C LEU A 166 28.87 -6.03 5.37
N SER A 167 29.06 -6.87 4.35
CA SER A 167 30.30 -6.96 3.60
C SER A 167 30.36 -5.81 2.59
N LEU A 168 31.23 -4.83 2.82
CA LEU A 168 31.49 -3.72 1.90
C LEU A 168 32.17 -4.13 0.57
N SER A 169 32.35 -5.43 0.32
CA SER A 169 32.98 -5.95 -0.90
C SER A 169 32.07 -5.95 -2.14
N SER A 170 30.78 -5.64 -2.01
CA SER A 170 29.83 -5.61 -3.14
C SER A 170 29.81 -4.28 -3.91
N LEU A 171 30.63 -3.30 -3.52
CA LEU A 171 30.69 -1.96 -4.13
C LEU A 171 31.92 -1.70 -5.02
N SER A 172 32.74 -2.71 -5.33
CA SER A 172 33.86 -2.56 -6.27
C SER A 172 33.78 -3.55 -7.44
N SER A 173 33.26 -3.06 -8.58
CA SER A 173 33.94 -3.06 -9.89
C SER A 173 32.92 -2.89 -11.03
N PRO A 174 33.02 -1.84 -11.87
CA PRO A 174 32.96 -2.03 -13.31
C PRO A 174 34.35 -2.45 -13.80
N ALA A 175 34.41 -3.57 -14.52
CA ALA A 175 35.59 -4.03 -15.22
C ALA A 175 36.01 -3.02 -16.31
N ASP A 176 37.32 -3.03 -16.58
CA ASP A 176 38.04 -2.27 -17.61
C ASP A 176 37.37 -2.22 -19.00
#